data_AF-A0A9P8F880-F1
#
_entry.id   AF-A0A9P8F880-F1
#
_cell.length_a   1.000
_cell.length_b   1.000
_cell.length_c   1.000
_cell.angle_alpha   90.00
_cell.angle_beta   90.00
_cell.angle_gamma   90.00
#
_symmetry.space_group_name_H-M   'P 1'
#
loop_
_entity.id
_entity.type
_entity.pdbx_description
1 polymer ?
#
loop_
_entity_poly.entity_id
_entity_poly.type
_entity_poly.pdbx_seq_one_letter_code
_entity_poly.pdbx_strand_id
1 'polypeptide(L)'
;ENVTVFKNGHHVSRSSDYIIYSVEAKNIDAVVAAYGPSTKMGAIVGGQTSCKAPEMAAFEKHLPSDVEIVSCHSLHGPGVNPKGQPLVLIQHRASDASYNLVSKILSCFQSKHVKLTAEAHDRITADTQAVTHAAFLSMGTAWAANNQFPWEMPRYVGGIENVKINITLRIYANKWHVYAGLAILNPAAKRQIKQYAESVTELFKLMLGGHKQELRERIECARKAVFGNADGSKGHELLLQDDLLDQFSLGEKPAASERLKNNHLSLLAMVDCWWKLGIVPYDHMICSTPLFRLWLGITEYLFRNEELLEEVIDTAINDNTFRHDDLEFTFAARDWSERVSFGNMDGYRSKFESIQSYFAPRFPEATRIGNEMIKTIEESLGKRKGNEGN
;
A
#
# COMPACT_ATOMS: atom_id res chain seq x y z
N GLU A 1 -33.15 2.94 -15.55
CA GLU A 1 -34.37 2.23 -15.10
C GLU A 1 -34.12 0.98 -14.24
N ASN A 2 -32.87 0.49 -14.08
CA ASN A 2 -32.57 -0.73 -13.29
C ASN A 2 -32.11 -0.49 -11.84
N VAL A 3 -32.27 0.74 -11.31
CA VAL A 3 -31.85 1.08 -9.94
C VAL A 3 -33.08 1.54 -9.17
N THR A 4 -33.40 0.84 -8.10
CA THR A 4 -34.50 1.18 -7.19
C THR A 4 -33.91 1.53 -5.83
N VAL A 5 -34.13 2.78 -5.39
CA VAL A 5 -33.70 3.24 -4.07
C VAL A 5 -34.78 2.91 -3.05
N PHE A 6 -34.41 2.18 -2.00
CA PHE A 6 -35.30 1.84 -0.90
C PHE A 6 -35.10 2.78 0.29
N LYS A 7 -36.11 2.84 1.17
CA LYS A 7 -36.11 3.70 2.36
C LYS A 7 -34.97 3.40 3.34
N ASN A 8 -34.60 2.12 3.50
CA ASN A 8 -33.52 1.69 4.40
C ASN A 8 -33.03 0.28 4.04
N GLY A 9 -31.97 -0.17 4.74
CA GLY A 9 -31.34 -1.47 4.53
C GLY A 9 -32.24 -2.69 4.82
N HIS A 10 -33.28 -2.56 5.66
CA HIS A 10 -34.21 -3.67 5.90
C HIS A 10 -35.04 -4.03 4.66
N HIS A 11 -35.43 -3.03 3.87
CA HIS A 11 -36.18 -3.25 2.63
C HIS A 11 -35.31 -3.84 1.53
N VAL A 12 -34.04 -3.41 1.46
CA VAL A 12 -33.04 -4.01 0.56
C VAL A 12 -32.80 -5.47 0.95
N SER A 13 -32.47 -5.73 2.21
CA SER A 13 -32.04 -7.05 2.68
C SER A 13 -33.12 -8.14 2.52
N ARG A 14 -34.40 -7.79 2.72
CA ARG A 14 -35.51 -8.76 2.60
C ARG A 14 -35.88 -9.11 1.16
N SER A 15 -35.49 -8.28 0.19
CA SER A 15 -35.89 -8.41 -1.21
C SER A 15 -34.76 -8.84 -2.15
N SER A 16 -33.54 -8.99 -1.62
CA SER A 16 -32.34 -9.27 -2.41
C SER A 16 -31.90 -10.72 -2.24
N ASP A 17 -31.51 -11.36 -3.35
CA ASP A 17 -30.86 -12.68 -3.35
C ASP A 17 -29.34 -12.60 -3.13
N TYR A 18 -28.74 -11.45 -3.47
CA TYR A 18 -27.33 -11.15 -3.21
C TYR A 18 -27.19 -9.71 -2.70
N ILE A 19 -26.52 -9.53 -1.56
CA ILE A 19 -26.38 -8.25 -0.86
C ILE A 19 -24.90 -7.95 -0.68
N ILE A 20 -24.48 -6.73 -1.04
CA ILE A 20 -23.12 -6.24 -0.78
C ILE A 20 -23.15 -5.03 0.15
N TYR A 21 -22.49 -5.16 1.30
CA TYR A 21 -22.23 -4.05 2.22
C TYR A 21 -20.99 -3.25 1.77
N SER A 22 -21.22 -2.09 1.16
CA SER A 22 -20.18 -1.13 0.74
C SER A 22 -20.14 0.09 1.67
N VAL A 23 -19.76 -0.14 2.93
CA VAL A 23 -19.60 0.92 3.95
C VAL A 23 -18.15 1.00 4.43
N GLU A 24 -17.80 2.07 5.13
CA GLU A 24 -16.50 2.16 5.81
C GLU A 24 -16.31 0.98 6.78
N ALA A 25 -15.11 0.40 6.82
CA ALA A 25 -14.82 -0.78 7.65
C ALA A 25 -15.13 -0.56 9.13
N LYS A 26 -15.00 0.66 9.66
CA LYS A 26 -15.35 1.00 11.04
C LYS A 26 -16.85 0.90 11.34
N ASN A 27 -17.69 1.05 10.31
CA ASN A 27 -19.16 1.06 10.43
C ASN A 27 -19.77 -0.32 10.12
N ILE A 28 -18.98 -1.31 9.67
CA ILE A 28 -19.51 -2.58 9.20
C ILE A 28 -20.28 -3.32 10.31
N ASP A 29 -19.75 -3.39 11.53
CA ASP A 29 -20.44 -4.05 12.66
C ASP A 29 -21.79 -3.40 12.95
N ALA A 30 -21.84 -2.06 13.07
CA ALA A 30 -23.07 -1.34 13.37
C ALA A 30 -24.12 -1.47 12.25
N VAL A 31 -23.70 -1.41 10.99
CA VAL A 31 -24.61 -1.49 9.84
C VAL A 31 -25.15 -2.91 9.65
N VAL A 32 -24.31 -3.93 9.81
CA VAL A 32 -24.74 -5.34 9.74
C VAL A 32 -25.62 -5.67 10.96
N ALA A 33 -25.32 -5.17 12.15
CA ALA A 33 -26.20 -5.32 13.32
C ALA A 33 -27.60 -4.76 13.06
N ALA A 34 -27.68 -3.61 12.40
CA ALA A 34 -28.95 -2.96 12.10
C ALA A 34 -29.75 -3.72 11.01
N TYR A 35 -29.11 -4.12 9.90
CA TYR A 35 -29.83 -4.59 8.71
C TYR A 35 -29.68 -6.08 8.40
N GLY A 36 -28.59 -6.69 8.85
CA GLY A 36 -28.27 -8.11 8.65
C GLY A 36 -29.36 -9.08 9.10
N PRO A 37 -30.03 -8.89 10.25
CA PRO A 37 -31.13 -9.75 10.68
C PRO A 37 -32.36 -9.76 9.74
N SER A 38 -32.48 -8.79 8.83
CA SER A 38 -33.57 -8.72 7.85
C SER A 38 -33.24 -9.40 6.52
N THR A 39 -32.09 -10.07 6.42
CA THR A 39 -31.66 -10.79 5.22
C THR A 39 -32.63 -11.91 4.88
N LYS A 40 -32.99 -12.01 3.60
CA LYS A 40 -33.83 -13.10 3.07
C LYS A 40 -33.16 -14.48 3.30
N MET A 41 -33.94 -15.47 3.70
CA MET A 41 -33.48 -16.86 3.87
C MET A 41 -32.78 -17.37 2.60
N GLY A 42 -31.60 -18.00 2.77
CA GLY A 42 -30.81 -18.54 1.67
C GLY A 42 -30.15 -17.49 0.76
N ALA A 43 -30.24 -16.20 1.09
CA ALA A 43 -29.54 -15.17 0.34
C ALA A 43 -28.03 -15.23 0.57
N ILE A 44 -27.29 -14.66 -0.38
CA ILE A 44 -25.84 -14.51 -0.29
C ILE A 44 -25.54 -13.09 0.20
N VAL A 45 -24.66 -12.97 1.19
CA VAL A 45 -24.20 -11.70 1.74
C VAL A 45 -22.70 -11.59 1.55
N GLY A 46 -22.24 -10.41 1.13
CA GLY A 46 -20.84 -10.07 1.06
C GLY A 46 -20.59 -8.65 1.54
N GLY A 47 -19.34 -8.34 1.78
CA GLY A 47 -18.87 -6.98 1.95
C GLY A 47 -17.72 -6.68 1.00
N GLN A 48 -17.47 -5.39 0.82
CA GLN A 48 -16.41 -4.87 -0.05
C GLN A 48 -15.38 -4.06 0.76
N THR A 49 -15.30 -4.25 2.07
CA THR A 49 -14.39 -3.47 2.92
C THR A 49 -12.92 -3.80 2.61
N SER A 50 -11.98 -2.94 2.99
CA SER A 50 -10.56 -3.22 2.73
C SER A 50 -9.92 -4.21 3.72
N CYS A 51 -10.58 -4.54 4.82
CA CYS A 51 -10.13 -5.50 5.83
C CYS A 51 -11.22 -6.54 6.10
N LYS A 52 -10.88 -7.81 5.98
CA LYS A 52 -11.86 -8.90 6.06
C LYS A 52 -12.10 -9.37 7.47
N ALA A 53 -11.12 -9.32 8.37
CA ALA A 53 -11.31 -9.71 9.76
C ALA A 53 -12.51 -9.02 10.46
N PRO A 54 -12.65 -7.68 10.48
CA PRO A 54 -13.81 -7.02 11.10
C PRO A 54 -15.12 -7.30 10.34
N GLU A 55 -15.05 -7.46 9.03
CA GLU A 55 -16.21 -7.78 8.18
C GLU A 55 -16.75 -9.19 8.49
N MET A 56 -15.88 -10.20 8.53
CA MET A 56 -16.25 -11.58 8.86
C MET A 56 -16.78 -11.66 10.30
N ALA A 57 -16.14 -10.97 11.25
CA ALA A 57 -16.61 -10.92 12.63
C ALA A 57 -18.02 -10.31 12.76
N ALA A 58 -18.31 -9.23 12.02
CA ALA A 58 -19.65 -8.65 11.99
C ALA A 58 -20.67 -9.60 11.36
N PHE A 59 -20.29 -10.28 10.27
CA PHE A 59 -21.17 -11.23 9.60
C PHE A 59 -21.49 -12.45 10.45
N GLU A 60 -20.50 -13.08 11.08
CA GLU A 60 -20.73 -14.22 11.98
C GLU A 60 -21.57 -13.84 13.20
N LYS A 61 -21.42 -12.61 13.70
CA LYS A 61 -22.14 -12.13 14.89
C LYS A 61 -23.61 -11.80 14.62
N HIS A 62 -23.92 -11.21 13.47
CA HIS A 62 -25.23 -10.56 13.24
C HIS A 62 -26.05 -11.17 12.10
N LEU A 63 -25.44 -11.94 11.20
CA LEU A 63 -26.19 -12.58 10.11
C LEU A 63 -26.85 -13.88 10.59
N PRO A 64 -28.09 -14.16 10.13
CA PRO A 64 -28.75 -15.44 10.38
C PRO A 64 -27.91 -16.65 9.92
N SER A 65 -28.11 -17.83 10.52
CA SER A 65 -27.33 -19.03 10.18
C SER A 65 -27.68 -19.65 8.82
N ASP A 66 -28.85 -19.29 8.29
CA ASP A 66 -29.43 -19.76 7.02
C ASP A 66 -29.04 -18.88 5.82
N VAL A 67 -28.09 -17.94 5.99
CA VAL A 67 -27.53 -17.14 4.90
C VAL A 67 -26.09 -17.55 4.59
N GLU A 68 -25.71 -17.39 3.33
CA GLU A 68 -24.38 -17.72 2.85
C GLU A 68 -23.50 -16.47 2.73
N ILE A 69 -22.20 -16.60 3.01
CA ILE A 69 -21.26 -15.48 3.05
C ILE A 69 -20.20 -15.62 1.95
N VAL A 70 -20.29 -14.75 0.95
CA VAL A 70 -19.30 -14.59 -0.12
C VAL A 70 -18.95 -13.11 -0.28
N SER A 71 -17.79 -12.73 0.24
CA SER A 71 -17.28 -11.35 0.17
C SER A 71 -16.37 -11.13 -1.04
N CYS A 72 -16.13 -9.86 -1.36
CA CYS A 72 -15.14 -9.49 -2.34
C CYS A 72 -14.27 -8.31 -1.88
N HIS A 73 -13.17 -8.08 -2.58
CA HIS A 73 -12.40 -6.84 -2.45
C HIS A 73 -11.77 -6.52 -3.79
N SER A 74 -12.17 -5.41 -4.40
CA SER A 74 -11.50 -4.91 -5.60
C SER A 74 -10.25 -4.15 -5.21
N LEU A 75 -9.09 -4.54 -5.73
CA LEU A 75 -7.79 -3.96 -5.36
C LEU A 75 -7.43 -2.71 -6.19
N HIS A 76 -8.43 -1.88 -6.48
CA HIS A 76 -8.26 -0.60 -7.17
C HIS A 76 -9.15 0.49 -6.57
N GLY A 77 -8.75 1.75 -6.76
CA GLY A 77 -9.51 2.89 -6.29
C GLY A 77 -10.75 3.20 -7.15
N PRO A 78 -11.65 4.09 -6.67
CA PRO A 78 -12.74 4.63 -7.47
C PRO A 78 -12.22 5.30 -8.75
N GLY A 79 -12.92 5.13 -9.87
CA GLY A 79 -12.55 5.73 -11.16
C GLY A 79 -11.52 4.96 -11.99
N VAL A 80 -10.97 3.86 -11.47
CA VAL A 80 -10.10 2.95 -12.24
C VAL A 80 -10.97 1.91 -12.96
N ASN A 81 -10.63 1.62 -14.23
CA ASN A 81 -11.29 0.56 -14.99
C ASN A 81 -10.97 -0.81 -14.35
N PRO A 82 -11.97 -1.61 -13.96
CA PRO A 82 -11.75 -2.89 -13.28
C PRO A 82 -11.18 -3.99 -14.19
N LYS A 83 -11.19 -3.79 -15.53
CA LYS A 83 -10.72 -4.77 -16.50
C LYS A 83 -9.26 -5.16 -16.24
N GLY A 84 -9.01 -6.46 -16.06
CA GLY A 84 -7.68 -7.01 -15.80
C GLY A 84 -7.12 -6.73 -14.41
N GLN A 85 -7.80 -5.92 -13.59
CA GLN A 85 -7.40 -5.63 -12.21
C GLN A 85 -7.78 -6.82 -11.30
N PRO A 86 -7.02 -7.07 -10.21
CA PRO A 86 -7.36 -8.15 -9.28
C PRO A 86 -8.66 -7.86 -8.51
N LEU A 87 -9.57 -8.84 -8.52
CA LEU A 87 -10.76 -8.87 -7.68
C LEU A 87 -10.70 -10.10 -6.78
N VAL A 88 -10.50 -9.89 -5.49
CA VAL A 88 -10.45 -10.98 -4.54
C VAL A 88 -11.87 -11.43 -4.22
N LEU A 89 -12.12 -12.74 -4.25
CA LEU A 89 -13.36 -13.38 -3.81
C LEU A 89 -13.07 -14.28 -2.61
N ILE A 90 -13.90 -14.18 -1.58
CA ILE A 90 -13.72 -14.88 -0.30
C ILE A 90 -14.99 -15.66 0.00
N GLN A 91 -14.88 -16.97 -0.09
CA GLN A 91 -15.89 -17.92 0.35
C GLN A 91 -15.67 -18.20 1.83
N HIS A 92 -16.50 -17.64 2.71
CA HIS A 92 -16.33 -17.80 4.16
C HIS A 92 -17.23 -18.89 4.72
N ARG A 93 -18.55 -18.70 4.58
CA ARG A 93 -19.60 -19.62 5.03
C ARG A 93 -20.62 -19.80 3.91
N ALA A 94 -20.20 -20.47 2.85
CA ALA A 94 -21.01 -20.62 1.63
C ALA A 94 -20.63 -21.89 0.87
N SER A 95 -21.60 -22.44 0.16
CA SER A 95 -21.45 -23.52 -0.81
C SER A 95 -20.69 -23.07 -2.05
N ASP A 96 -20.14 -24.03 -2.78
CA ASP A 96 -19.48 -23.76 -4.07
C ASP A 96 -20.47 -23.23 -5.11
N ALA A 97 -21.74 -23.61 -5.03
CA ALA A 97 -22.79 -23.09 -5.91
C ALA A 97 -22.93 -21.57 -5.76
N SER A 98 -22.97 -21.07 -4.53
CA SER A 98 -23.10 -19.64 -4.23
C SER A 98 -21.83 -18.86 -4.54
N TYR A 99 -20.65 -19.45 -4.28
CA TYR A 99 -19.39 -18.87 -4.75
C TYR A 99 -19.36 -18.71 -6.28
N ASN A 100 -19.74 -19.76 -7.02
CA ASN A 100 -19.76 -19.74 -8.47
C ASN A 100 -20.79 -18.76 -9.03
N LEU A 101 -21.95 -18.62 -8.39
CA LEU A 101 -22.96 -17.63 -8.75
C LEU A 101 -22.41 -16.21 -8.59
N VAL A 102 -21.81 -15.89 -7.44
CA VAL A 102 -21.19 -14.57 -7.19
C VAL A 102 -20.06 -14.30 -8.18
N SER A 103 -19.18 -15.28 -8.42
CA SER A 103 -18.12 -15.15 -9.43
C SER A 103 -18.70 -14.90 -10.82
N LYS A 104 -19.82 -15.53 -11.19
CA LYS A 104 -20.48 -15.27 -12.48
C LYS A 104 -21.13 -13.89 -12.54
N ILE A 105 -21.72 -13.40 -11.45
CA ILE A 105 -22.29 -12.04 -11.38
C ILE A 105 -21.18 -11.00 -11.57
N LEU A 106 -20.06 -11.18 -10.87
CA LEU A 106 -18.94 -10.23 -10.87
C LEU A 106 -18.05 -10.32 -12.12
N SER A 107 -18.20 -11.37 -12.96
CA SER A 107 -17.41 -11.50 -14.19
C SER A 107 -17.68 -10.39 -15.20
N CYS A 108 -18.79 -9.65 -15.08
CA CYS A 108 -19.09 -8.48 -15.90
C CYS A 108 -18.03 -7.37 -15.76
N PHE A 109 -17.27 -7.34 -14.65
CA PHE A 109 -16.16 -6.41 -14.45
C PHE A 109 -14.91 -6.74 -15.27
N GLN A 110 -14.81 -7.96 -15.82
CA GLN A 110 -13.63 -8.43 -16.55
C GLN A 110 -12.33 -8.36 -15.70
N SER A 111 -12.48 -8.38 -14.38
CA SER A 111 -11.38 -8.42 -13.41
C SER A 111 -10.77 -9.81 -13.36
N LYS A 112 -9.52 -9.89 -12.89
CA LYS A 112 -8.86 -11.17 -12.60
C LYS A 112 -9.32 -11.65 -11.23
N HIS A 113 -10.17 -12.67 -11.19
CA HIS A 113 -10.69 -13.21 -9.94
C HIS A 113 -9.58 -13.97 -9.20
N VAL A 114 -9.41 -13.67 -7.91
CA VAL A 114 -8.45 -14.33 -7.03
C VAL A 114 -9.20 -14.89 -5.84
N LYS A 115 -9.19 -16.22 -5.66
CA LYS A 115 -9.84 -16.86 -4.50
C LYS A 115 -8.88 -16.85 -3.31
N LEU A 116 -9.29 -16.24 -2.20
CA LEU A 116 -8.53 -16.23 -0.95
C LEU A 116 -9.43 -16.50 0.25
N THR A 117 -8.85 -16.97 1.35
CA THR A 117 -9.52 -16.90 2.66
C THR A 117 -9.44 -15.46 3.20
N ALA A 118 -10.31 -15.11 4.14
CA ALA A 118 -10.28 -13.80 4.79
C ALA A 118 -8.92 -13.51 5.47
N GLU A 119 -8.36 -14.53 6.13
CA GLU A 119 -7.07 -14.46 6.81
C GLU A 119 -5.90 -14.28 5.83
N ALA A 120 -5.88 -15.05 4.73
CA ALA A 120 -4.87 -14.93 3.69
C ALA A 120 -4.95 -13.55 3.02
N HIS A 121 -6.16 -13.07 2.73
CA HIS A 121 -6.38 -11.73 2.20
C HIS A 121 -5.79 -10.65 3.12
N ASP A 122 -6.13 -10.67 4.41
CA ASP A 122 -5.66 -9.65 5.34
C ASP A 122 -4.13 -9.73 5.54
N ARG A 123 -3.56 -10.93 5.53
CA ARG A 123 -2.10 -11.08 5.55
C ARG A 123 -1.44 -10.47 4.31
N ILE A 124 -1.91 -10.83 3.12
CA ILE A 124 -1.34 -10.36 1.85
C ILE A 124 -1.48 -8.84 1.69
N THR A 125 -2.63 -8.28 2.06
CA THR A 125 -2.85 -6.83 2.00
C THR A 125 -1.98 -6.08 3.01
N ALA A 126 -1.73 -6.63 4.19
CA ALA A 126 -0.74 -6.06 5.12
C ALA A 126 0.65 -6.06 4.49
N ASP A 127 1.12 -7.22 4.02
CA ASP A 127 2.48 -7.41 3.49
C ASP A 127 2.78 -6.52 2.26
N THR A 128 1.76 -6.16 1.47
CA THR A 128 1.90 -5.33 0.28
C THR A 128 1.61 -3.85 0.49
N GLN A 129 0.82 -3.46 1.49
CA GLN A 129 0.33 -2.08 1.61
C GLN A 129 0.71 -1.39 2.93
N ALA A 130 0.84 -2.11 4.04
CA ALA A 130 0.97 -1.49 5.37
C ALA A 130 2.26 -0.66 5.50
N VAL A 131 3.41 -1.28 5.20
CA VAL A 131 4.72 -0.61 5.27
C VAL A 131 4.84 0.49 4.21
N THR A 132 4.35 0.22 3.00
CA THR A 132 4.28 1.19 1.89
C THR A 132 3.56 2.47 2.35
N HIS A 133 2.35 2.34 2.90
CA HIS A 133 1.59 3.49 3.40
C HIS A 133 2.30 4.19 4.56
N ALA A 134 2.84 3.44 5.52
CA ALA A 134 3.57 4.03 6.66
C ALA A 134 4.78 4.85 6.21
N ALA A 135 5.55 4.37 5.22
CA ALA A 135 6.68 5.09 4.65
C ALA A 135 6.24 6.44 4.08
N PHE A 136 5.26 6.47 3.18
CA PHE A 136 4.85 7.70 2.50
C PHE A 136 4.10 8.68 3.40
N LEU A 137 3.31 8.18 4.36
CA LEU A 137 2.71 9.04 5.38
C LEU A 137 3.79 9.72 6.23
N SER A 138 4.85 8.98 6.58
CA SER A 138 5.99 9.52 7.31
C SER A 138 6.75 10.55 6.47
N MET A 139 6.94 10.32 5.17
CA MET A 139 7.57 11.29 4.26
C MET A 139 6.81 12.61 4.23
N GLY A 140 5.50 12.58 3.96
CA GLY A 140 4.71 13.81 3.88
C GLY A 140 4.63 14.54 5.23
N THR A 141 4.67 13.82 6.34
CA THR A 141 4.74 14.44 7.68
C THR A 141 6.08 15.14 7.90
N ALA A 142 7.19 14.51 7.51
CA ALA A 142 8.52 15.10 7.63
C ALA A 142 8.68 16.36 6.77
N TRP A 143 8.19 16.32 5.52
CA TRP A 143 8.21 17.46 4.62
C TRP A 143 7.39 18.64 5.16
N ALA A 144 6.20 18.38 5.69
CA ALA A 144 5.38 19.40 6.32
C ALA A 144 6.04 19.98 7.60
N ALA A 145 6.67 19.13 8.42
CA ALA A 145 7.39 19.57 9.62
C ALA A 145 8.57 20.50 9.28
N ASN A 146 9.29 20.19 8.19
CA ASN A 146 10.37 21.03 7.68
C ASN A 146 9.89 22.25 6.88
N ASN A 147 8.58 22.39 6.65
CA ASN A 147 7.98 23.37 5.75
C ASN A 147 8.63 23.36 4.36
N GLN A 148 8.80 22.16 3.79
CA GLN A 148 9.44 21.92 2.51
C GLN A 148 8.50 21.27 1.51
N PHE A 149 8.62 21.71 0.26
CA PHE A 149 8.04 21.06 -0.91
C PHE A 149 9.18 20.41 -1.70
N PRO A 150 9.36 19.07 -1.65
CA PRO A 150 10.51 18.39 -2.24
C PRO A 150 10.75 18.74 -3.71
N TRP A 151 9.69 18.85 -4.52
CA TRP A 151 9.77 19.18 -5.95
C TRP A 151 10.20 20.63 -6.24
N GLU A 152 10.21 21.51 -5.23
CA GLU A 152 10.74 22.88 -5.35
C GLU A 152 12.21 22.96 -4.93
N MET A 153 12.80 21.84 -4.48
CA MET A 153 14.17 21.76 -4.01
C MET A 153 15.03 20.94 -4.99
N PRO A 154 16.16 21.47 -5.50
CA PRO A 154 17.04 20.75 -6.43
C PRO A 154 17.50 19.36 -5.93
N ARG A 155 17.57 19.19 -4.60
CA ARG A 155 18.02 17.96 -3.94
C ARG A 155 17.07 16.76 -4.00
N TYR A 156 15.81 16.96 -4.40
CA TYR A 156 14.80 15.88 -4.48
C TYR A 156 14.29 15.66 -5.91
N VAL A 157 15.03 16.12 -6.93
CA VAL A 157 14.61 15.99 -8.33
C VAL A 157 15.32 14.82 -9.01
N GLY A 158 14.54 13.94 -9.65
CA GLY A 158 15.05 12.84 -10.49
C GLY A 158 14.95 11.44 -9.86
N GLY A 159 14.94 10.41 -10.71
CA GLY A 159 15.01 9.00 -10.34
C GLY A 159 14.05 8.55 -9.23
N ILE A 160 14.60 7.95 -8.18
CA ILE A 160 13.89 7.39 -7.01
C ILE A 160 13.03 8.46 -6.29
N GLU A 161 13.49 9.71 -6.24
CA GLU A 161 12.81 10.78 -5.50
C GLU A 161 11.50 11.19 -6.18
N ASN A 162 11.46 11.21 -7.52
CA ASN A 162 10.23 11.47 -8.26
C ASN A 162 9.14 10.44 -7.94
N VAL A 163 9.50 9.16 -7.84
CA VAL A 163 8.56 8.11 -7.45
C VAL A 163 8.04 8.36 -6.03
N LYS A 164 8.93 8.71 -5.09
CA LYS A 164 8.53 9.01 -3.70
C LYS A 164 7.56 10.18 -3.60
N ILE A 165 7.84 11.27 -4.31
CA ILE A 165 6.98 12.47 -4.33
C ILE A 165 5.60 12.11 -4.88
N ASN A 166 5.55 11.51 -6.08
CA ASN A 166 4.30 11.18 -6.74
C ASN A 166 3.42 10.25 -5.88
N ILE A 167 4.02 9.21 -5.27
CA ILE A 167 3.25 8.28 -4.43
C ILE A 167 2.77 8.97 -3.14
N THR A 168 3.62 9.78 -2.50
CA THR A 168 3.25 10.51 -1.28
C THR A 168 2.06 11.44 -1.53
N LEU A 169 2.13 12.26 -2.57
CA LEU A 169 1.05 13.18 -2.92
C LEU A 169 -0.22 12.44 -3.32
N ARG A 170 -0.11 11.32 -4.03
CA ARG A 170 -1.26 10.47 -4.35
C ARG A 170 -1.93 9.89 -3.11
N ILE A 171 -1.17 9.49 -2.09
CA ILE A 171 -1.73 9.01 -0.82
C ILE A 171 -2.48 10.14 -0.12
N TYR A 172 -1.87 11.31 0.02
CA TYR A 172 -2.51 12.47 0.67
C TYR A 172 -3.67 13.07 -0.13
N ALA A 173 -3.77 12.85 -1.45
CA ALA A 173 -4.92 13.25 -2.25
C ALA A 173 -6.17 12.37 -2.02
N ASN A 174 -6.03 11.21 -1.33
CA ASN A 174 -7.12 10.29 -1.03
C ASN A 174 -7.71 10.50 0.38
N LYS A 175 -8.73 9.70 0.71
CA LYS A 175 -9.41 9.80 2.02
C LYS A 175 -8.65 9.03 3.10
N TRP A 176 -8.43 9.70 4.24
CA TRP A 176 -7.68 9.15 5.39
C TRP A 176 -8.20 7.78 5.86
N HIS A 177 -9.52 7.56 5.83
CA HIS A 177 -10.16 6.36 6.37
C HIS A 177 -9.80 5.09 5.61
N VAL A 178 -9.36 5.20 4.35
CA VAL A 178 -8.86 4.06 3.55
C VAL A 178 -7.57 3.53 4.17
N TYR A 179 -6.64 4.43 4.50
CA TYR A 179 -5.34 4.09 5.08
C TYR A 179 -5.46 3.69 6.55
N ALA A 180 -6.24 4.47 7.33
CA ALA A 180 -6.47 4.19 8.74
C ALA A 180 -7.19 2.85 8.95
N GLY A 181 -8.19 2.54 8.11
CA GLY A 181 -8.92 1.27 8.15
C GLY A 181 -7.97 0.09 8.04
N LEU A 182 -7.11 0.08 7.03
CA LEU A 182 -6.09 -0.97 6.88
C LEU A 182 -5.14 -1.02 8.07
N ALA A 183 -4.53 0.12 8.42
CA ALA A 183 -3.49 0.16 9.43
C ALA A 183 -3.98 -0.26 10.82
N ILE A 184 -5.18 0.19 11.22
CA ILE A 184 -5.72 0.00 12.57
C ILE A 184 -6.55 -1.28 12.70
N LEU A 185 -7.26 -1.72 11.67
CA LEU A 185 -8.16 -2.87 11.79
C LEU A 185 -7.49 -4.20 11.42
N ASN A 186 -6.33 -4.18 10.76
CA ASN A 186 -5.58 -5.38 10.41
C ASN A 186 -4.43 -5.66 11.41
N PRO A 187 -4.49 -6.75 12.19
CA PRO A 187 -3.44 -7.07 13.17
C PRO A 187 -2.06 -7.31 12.56
N ALA A 188 -1.98 -7.85 11.34
CA ALA A 188 -0.71 -8.01 10.64
C ALA A 188 -0.11 -6.65 10.25
N ALA A 189 -0.95 -5.71 9.79
CA ALA A 189 -0.52 -4.35 9.48
C ALA A 189 0.03 -3.62 10.72
N LYS A 190 -0.61 -3.75 11.89
CA LYS A 190 -0.09 -3.16 13.14
C LYS A 190 1.33 -3.64 13.47
N ARG A 191 1.56 -4.95 13.39
CA ARG A 191 2.88 -5.53 13.65
C ARG A 191 3.93 -5.01 12.67
N GLN A 192 3.57 -4.91 11.39
CA GLN A 192 4.46 -4.41 10.35
C GLN A 192 4.80 -2.93 10.51
N ILE A 193 3.81 -2.09 10.80
CA ILE A 193 4.02 -0.65 10.99
C ILE A 193 4.88 -0.40 12.23
N LYS A 194 4.68 -1.19 13.30
CA LYS A 194 5.53 -1.16 14.48
C LYS A 194 6.98 -1.52 14.15
N GLN A 195 7.20 -2.66 13.51
CA GLN A 195 8.54 -3.08 13.13
C GLN A 195 9.19 -2.09 12.15
N TYR A 196 8.44 -1.50 11.23
CA TYR A 196 8.96 -0.50 10.30
C TYR A 196 9.47 0.73 11.05
N ALA A 197 8.70 1.27 12.01
CA ALA A 197 9.16 2.38 12.83
C ALA A 197 10.39 2.05 13.69
N GLU A 198 10.48 0.82 14.20
CA GLU A 198 11.68 0.31 14.88
C GLU A 198 12.87 0.24 13.92
N SER A 199 12.67 -0.27 12.71
CA SER A 199 13.71 -0.40 11.66
C SER A 199 14.25 0.98 11.25
N VAL A 200 13.36 1.95 10.99
CA VAL A 200 13.75 3.35 10.70
C VAL A 200 14.58 3.90 11.86
N THR A 201 14.10 3.75 13.09
CA THR A 201 14.77 4.29 14.29
C THR A 201 16.14 3.66 14.51
N GLU A 202 16.27 2.36 14.37
CA GLU A 202 17.53 1.65 14.60
C GLU A 202 18.56 1.96 13.51
N LEU A 203 18.16 1.96 12.24
CA LEU A 203 19.05 2.35 11.14
C LEU A 203 19.51 3.80 11.30
N PHE A 204 18.61 4.72 11.62
CA PHE A 204 18.97 6.12 11.85
C PHE A 204 19.94 6.31 13.03
N LYS A 205 19.79 5.52 14.11
CA LYS A 205 20.76 5.52 15.22
C LYS A 205 22.15 5.05 14.78
N LEU A 206 22.24 4.02 13.93
CA LEU A 206 23.53 3.58 13.37
C LEU A 206 24.17 4.65 12.51
N MET A 207 23.36 5.34 11.69
CA MET A 207 23.81 6.48 10.89
C MET A 207 24.35 7.62 11.75
N LEU A 208 23.66 7.97 12.84
CA LEU A 208 24.09 9.03 13.78
C LEU A 208 25.35 8.65 14.57
N GLY A 209 25.48 7.39 14.97
CA GLY A 209 26.64 6.89 15.70
C GLY A 209 27.88 6.67 14.84
N GLY A 210 27.79 6.84 13.51
CA GLY A 210 28.88 6.57 12.59
C GLY A 210 29.25 5.09 12.50
N HIS A 211 28.33 4.19 12.84
CA HIS A 211 28.57 2.74 12.90
C HIS A 211 28.51 2.08 11.51
N LYS A 212 29.40 2.50 10.58
CA LYS A 212 29.37 2.09 9.16
C LYS A 212 29.37 0.58 8.96
N GLN A 213 30.21 -0.15 9.70
CA GLN A 213 30.34 -1.60 9.53
C GLN A 213 29.08 -2.34 9.96
N GLU A 214 28.52 -1.98 11.11
CA GLU A 214 27.26 -2.56 11.62
C GLU A 214 26.08 -2.25 10.69
N LEU A 215 26.00 -1.01 10.19
CA LEU A 215 25.00 -0.60 9.20
C LEU A 215 25.10 -1.44 7.93
N ARG A 216 26.30 -1.60 7.38
CA ARG A 216 26.55 -2.41 6.17
C ARG A 216 26.14 -3.86 6.38
N GLU A 217 26.59 -4.49 7.46
CA GLU A 217 26.28 -5.89 7.76
C GLU A 217 24.78 -6.12 7.87
N ARG A 218 24.06 -5.21 8.55
CA ARG A 218 22.61 -5.26 8.70
C ARG A 218 21.90 -5.16 7.34
N ILE A 219 22.28 -4.18 6.51
CA ILE A 219 21.71 -3.96 5.18
C ILE A 219 21.97 -5.16 4.26
N GLU A 220 23.19 -5.72 4.27
CA GLU A 220 23.53 -6.90 3.46
C GLU A 220 22.79 -8.16 3.92
N CYS A 221 22.59 -8.35 5.23
CA CYS A 221 21.77 -9.45 5.73
C CYS A 221 20.32 -9.31 5.25
N ALA A 222 19.76 -8.11 5.32
CA ALA A 222 18.41 -7.83 4.83
C ALA A 222 18.30 -8.03 3.31
N ARG A 223 19.30 -7.56 2.55
CA ARG A 223 19.43 -7.76 1.10
C ARG A 223 19.37 -9.24 0.74
N LYS A 224 20.22 -10.06 1.36
CA LYS A 224 20.27 -11.51 1.11
C LYS A 224 18.98 -12.21 1.49
N ALA A 225 18.36 -11.83 2.60
CA ALA A 225 17.12 -12.46 3.04
C ALA A 225 15.93 -12.17 2.11
N VAL A 226 15.83 -10.94 1.59
CA VAL A 226 14.69 -10.51 0.77
C VAL A 226 14.91 -10.78 -0.73
N PHE A 227 16.13 -10.57 -1.22
CA PHE A 227 16.46 -10.65 -2.65
C PHE A 227 17.40 -11.81 -3.01
N GLY A 228 18.04 -12.47 -2.03
CA GLY A 228 19.07 -13.50 -2.32
C GLY A 228 18.55 -14.76 -3.00
N ASN A 229 17.25 -15.08 -2.90
CA ASN A 229 16.66 -16.18 -3.67
C ASN A 229 16.43 -15.81 -5.15
N ALA A 230 16.36 -14.53 -5.49
CA ALA A 230 16.25 -14.07 -6.89
C ALA A 230 17.61 -14.15 -7.63
N ASP A 231 18.73 -14.21 -6.90
CA ASP A 231 20.07 -14.39 -7.47
C ASP A 231 20.32 -15.80 -8.01
N GLY A 232 19.56 -16.81 -7.56
CA GLY A 232 19.62 -18.19 -8.06
C GLY A 232 18.86 -18.42 -9.37
N SER A 233 17.93 -17.52 -9.72
CA SER A 233 17.21 -17.53 -10.99
C SER A 233 17.88 -16.57 -11.97
N LYS A 234 18.80 -17.09 -12.79
CA LYS A 234 19.22 -16.41 -14.02
C LYS A 234 17.98 -16.04 -14.84
N GLY A 235 17.52 -14.78 -14.77
CA GLY A 235 16.48 -14.29 -15.67
C GLY A 235 15.38 -13.38 -15.10
N HIS A 236 15.34 -13.03 -13.82
CA HIS A 236 14.43 -11.95 -13.40
C HIS A 236 15.01 -10.58 -13.76
N GLU A 237 14.62 -10.06 -14.93
CA GLU A 237 14.80 -8.66 -15.32
C GLU A 237 14.26 -7.73 -14.22
N LEU A 238 14.99 -6.65 -13.93
CA LEU A 238 14.56 -5.63 -12.97
C LEU A 238 13.14 -5.15 -13.27
N LEU A 239 12.30 -5.06 -12.22
CA LEU A 239 10.93 -4.56 -12.35
C LEU A 239 10.86 -3.16 -12.98
N LEU A 240 11.89 -2.32 -12.79
CA LEU A 240 11.98 -0.96 -13.32
C LEU A 240 13.43 -0.64 -13.75
N GLN A 241 13.59 0.13 -14.84
CA GLN A 241 14.86 0.64 -15.35
C GLN A 241 14.87 2.18 -15.30
N ASP A 242 16.06 2.80 -15.16
CA ASP A 242 16.26 4.25 -14.93
C ASP A 242 15.54 5.14 -15.96
N ASP A 243 15.62 4.81 -17.24
CA ASP A 243 15.03 5.61 -18.32
C ASP A 243 13.52 5.79 -18.20
N LEU A 244 12.85 4.88 -17.48
CA LEU A 244 11.41 4.88 -17.27
C LEU A 244 11.02 5.65 -15.99
N LEU A 245 11.92 5.77 -15.01
CA LEU A 245 11.71 6.51 -13.76
C LEU A 245 11.88 8.03 -13.95
N ASP A 246 12.82 8.43 -14.81
CA ASP A 246 13.15 9.83 -15.04
C ASP A 246 12.12 10.60 -15.89
N GLN A 247 11.17 9.92 -16.51
CA GLN A 247 10.16 10.54 -17.39
C GLN A 247 9.05 11.30 -16.64
N PHE A 248 8.93 11.12 -15.31
CA PHE A 248 7.76 11.56 -14.54
C PHE A 248 8.11 12.52 -13.38
N SER A 249 8.92 13.53 -13.67
CA SER A 249 9.32 14.58 -12.72
C SER A 249 8.26 15.68 -12.59
N LEU A 250 8.06 16.19 -11.37
CA LEU A 250 7.30 17.42 -11.09
C LEU A 250 8.14 18.69 -11.29
N GLY A 251 9.48 18.57 -11.39
CA GLY A 251 10.43 19.68 -11.61
C GLY A 251 11.37 19.44 -12.81
N GLU A 252 12.15 20.45 -13.19
CA GLU A 252 13.13 20.33 -14.29
C GLU A 252 14.19 19.28 -13.99
N LYS A 253 14.47 18.37 -14.95
CA LYS A 253 15.43 17.28 -14.77
C LYS A 253 16.85 17.86 -14.57
N PRO A 254 17.51 17.65 -13.42
CA PRO A 254 18.89 18.06 -13.25
C PRO A 254 19.81 17.25 -14.18
N ALA A 255 20.94 17.85 -14.59
CA ALA A 255 21.95 17.09 -15.32
C ALA A 255 22.44 15.91 -14.46
N ALA A 256 22.91 14.80 -15.05
CA ALA A 256 23.41 13.65 -14.28
C ALA A 256 24.53 14.02 -13.28
N SER A 257 25.26 15.11 -13.56
CA SER A 257 26.28 15.72 -12.70
C SER A 257 25.73 16.51 -11.50
N GLU A 258 24.42 16.73 -11.42
CA GLU A 258 23.74 17.53 -10.39
C GLU A 258 22.87 16.68 -9.46
N ARG A 259 22.80 15.36 -9.68
CA ARG A 259 22.08 14.43 -8.79
C ARG A 259 22.75 14.41 -7.42
N LEU A 260 22.04 14.88 -6.40
CA LEU A 260 22.49 14.78 -5.01
C LEU A 260 22.33 13.34 -4.51
N LYS A 261 23.37 12.86 -3.81
CA LYS A 261 23.41 11.52 -3.21
C LYS A 261 22.47 11.48 -2.01
N ASN A 262 21.71 10.41 -1.86
CA ASN A 262 20.73 10.27 -0.77
C ASN A 262 20.90 8.89 -0.12
N ASN A 263 20.85 8.83 1.22
CA ASN A 263 20.93 7.58 1.98
C ASN A 263 19.68 6.70 1.85
N HIS A 264 18.58 7.26 1.35
CA HIS A 264 17.32 6.57 1.14
C HIS A 264 16.85 5.74 2.36
N LEU A 265 16.95 6.29 3.57
CA LEU A 265 16.56 5.64 4.85
C LEU A 265 15.20 4.94 4.78
N SER A 266 14.23 5.55 4.09
CA SER A 266 12.91 4.95 3.84
C SER A 266 12.94 3.59 3.12
N LEU A 267 13.81 3.41 2.12
CA LEU A 267 13.97 2.16 1.39
C LEU A 267 14.77 1.13 2.22
N LEU A 268 15.85 1.58 2.86
CA LEU A 268 16.65 0.73 3.74
C LEU A 268 15.82 0.13 4.88
N ALA A 269 15.01 0.97 5.53
CA ALA A 269 14.13 0.55 6.61
C ALA A 269 13.02 -0.39 6.17
N MET A 270 12.57 -0.30 4.91
CA MET A 270 11.58 -1.23 4.40
C MET A 270 12.15 -2.64 4.25
N VAL A 271 13.34 -2.76 3.65
CA VAL A 271 13.98 -4.08 3.46
C VAL A 271 14.40 -4.68 4.81
N ASP A 272 14.89 -3.85 5.74
CA ASP A 272 15.15 -4.29 7.10
C ASP A 272 13.88 -4.78 7.80
N CYS A 273 12.76 -4.06 7.68
CA CYS A 273 11.47 -4.49 8.23
C CYS A 273 11.00 -5.83 7.65
N TRP A 274 11.10 -6.01 6.34
CA TRP A 274 10.77 -7.28 5.69
C TRP A 274 11.64 -8.43 6.18
N TRP A 275 12.95 -8.21 6.30
CA TRP A 275 13.87 -9.19 6.86
C TRP A 275 13.52 -9.57 8.29
N LYS A 276 13.27 -8.59 9.18
CA LYS A 276 12.90 -8.84 10.58
C LYS A 276 11.61 -9.63 10.73
N LEU A 277 10.67 -9.49 9.79
CA LEU A 277 9.38 -10.18 9.81
C LEU A 277 9.35 -11.46 8.97
N GLY A 278 10.44 -11.80 8.29
CA GLY A 278 10.50 -12.94 7.36
C GLY A 278 9.50 -12.79 6.20
N ILE A 279 9.29 -11.57 5.71
CA ILE A 279 8.40 -11.28 4.59
C ILE A 279 9.22 -11.23 3.30
N VAL A 280 8.82 -12.02 2.31
CA VAL A 280 9.34 -11.92 0.94
C VAL A 280 8.25 -11.28 0.07
N PRO A 281 8.44 -10.04 -0.40
CA PRO A 281 7.38 -9.28 -1.08
C PRO A 281 6.89 -9.93 -2.38
N TYR A 282 7.74 -10.72 -3.05
CA TYR A 282 7.41 -11.40 -4.31
C TYR A 282 6.36 -12.51 -4.15
N ASP A 283 6.26 -13.14 -2.98
CA ASP A 283 5.30 -14.21 -2.71
C ASP A 283 3.85 -13.70 -2.72
N HIS A 284 3.66 -12.39 -2.55
CA HIS A 284 2.36 -11.75 -2.40
C HIS A 284 1.94 -10.89 -3.61
N MET A 285 2.61 -11.08 -4.75
CA MET A 285 2.38 -10.30 -5.97
C MET A 285 0.98 -10.46 -6.59
N ILE A 286 0.24 -11.52 -6.25
CA ILE A 286 -1.14 -11.77 -6.72
C ILE A 286 -2.12 -10.64 -6.36
N CYS A 287 -1.86 -9.91 -5.26
CA CYS A 287 -2.66 -8.77 -4.81
C CYS A 287 -1.87 -7.45 -4.85
N SER A 288 -0.76 -7.42 -5.59
CA SER A 288 0.06 -6.22 -5.72
C SER A 288 -0.73 -5.08 -6.37
N THR A 289 -0.74 -3.94 -5.71
CA THR A 289 -1.25 -2.69 -6.28
C THR A 289 -0.18 -2.04 -7.16
N PRO A 290 -0.54 -1.15 -8.10
CA PRO A 290 0.45 -0.44 -8.90
C PRO A 290 1.46 0.33 -8.05
N LEU A 291 0.99 0.95 -6.96
CA LEU A 291 1.83 1.64 -5.97
C LEU A 291 2.87 0.71 -5.34
N PHE A 292 2.46 -0.49 -4.92
CA PHE A 292 3.38 -1.46 -4.34
C PHE A 292 4.42 -1.94 -5.36
N ARG A 293 4.01 -2.21 -6.61
CA ARG A 293 4.97 -2.62 -7.66
C ARG A 293 6.01 -1.55 -7.95
N LEU A 294 5.60 -0.29 -7.99
CA LEU A 294 6.52 0.83 -8.16
C LEU A 294 7.53 0.91 -7.02
N TRP A 295 7.02 0.86 -5.80
CA TRP A 295 7.84 0.93 -4.59
C TRP A 295 8.80 -0.25 -4.46
N LEU A 296 8.32 -1.47 -4.72
CA LEU A 296 9.15 -2.68 -4.76
C LEU A 296 10.20 -2.58 -5.86
N GLY A 297 9.84 -2.10 -7.06
CA GLY A 297 10.77 -1.99 -8.18
C GLY A 297 11.93 -1.02 -7.94
N ILE A 298 11.68 0.15 -7.33
CA ILE A 298 12.77 1.07 -6.98
C ILE A 298 13.62 0.56 -5.81
N THR A 299 13.02 -0.23 -4.91
CA THR A 299 13.74 -0.87 -3.81
C THR A 299 14.66 -1.96 -4.34
N GLU A 300 14.14 -2.82 -5.22
CA GLU A 300 14.91 -3.85 -5.90
C GLU A 300 16.07 -3.22 -6.69
N TYR A 301 15.82 -2.15 -7.44
CA TYR A 301 16.85 -1.41 -8.17
C TYR A 301 18.00 -0.95 -7.24
N LEU A 302 17.67 -0.35 -6.09
CA LEU A 302 18.68 0.09 -5.12
C LEU A 302 19.49 -1.09 -4.56
N PHE A 303 18.82 -2.17 -4.15
CA PHE A 303 19.46 -3.30 -3.48
C PHE A 303 20.17 -4.28 -4.43
N ARG A 304 19.85 -4.28 -5.73
CA ARG A 304 20.55 -5.09 -6.74
C ARG A 304 21.72 -4.38 -7.39
N ASN A 305 21.81 -3.05 -7.26
CA ASN A 305 22.96 -2.28 -7.71
C ASN A 305 23.97 -2.11 -6.57
N GLU A 306 25.05 -2.91 -6.59
CA GLU A 306 26.06 -2.91 -5.52
C GLU A 306 26.80 -1.57 -5.37
N GLU A 307 27.06 -0.87 -6.48
CA GLU A 307 27.71 0.45 -6.45
C GLU A 307 26.80 1.51 -5.80
N LEU A 308 25.51 1.51 -6.18
CA LEU A 308 24.52 2.41 -5.60
C LEU A 308 24.27 2.09 -4.12
N LEU A 309 24.24 0.81 -3.73
CA LEU A 309 24.04 0.40 -2.35
C LEU A 309 25.22 0.85 -1.46
N GLU A 310 26.46 0.70 -1.92
CA GLU A 310 27.63 1.20 -1.17
C GLU A 310 27.65 2.75 -1.13
N GLU A 311 27.26 3.44 -2.21
CA GLU A 311 27.08 4.90 -2.19
C GLU A 311 26.06 5.33 -1.13
N VAL A 312 24.92 4.64 -1.06
CA VAL A 312 23.86 4.89 -0.09
C VAL A 312 24.38 4.71 1.34
N ILE A 313 25.11 3.64 1.62
CA ILE A 313 25.71 3.36 2.94
C ILE A 313 26.75 4.42 3.31
N ASP A 314 27.59 4.83 2.35
CA ASP A 314 28.59 5.86 2.58
C ASP A 314 27.95 7.22 2.87
N THR A 315 26.96 7.61 2.06
CA THR A 315 26.18 8.84 2.23
C THR A 315 25.48 8.85 3.58
N ALA A 316 24.93 7.71 4.03
CA ALA A 316 24.27 7.59 5.32
C ALA A 316 25.18 7.90 6.53
N ILE A 317 26.50 7.69 6.37
CA ILE A 317 27.48 7.89 7.44
C ILE A 317 28.15 9.25 7.32
N ASN A 318 28.60 9.62 6.12
CA ASN A 318 29.50 10.74 5.89
C ASN A 318 28.78 12.03 5.45
N ASP A 319 27.57 11.92 4.90
CA ASP A 319 26.80 13.06 4.41
C ASP A 319 25.71 13.46 5.43
N ASN A 320 25.60 14.76 5.67
CA ASN A 320 24.62 15.35 6.59
C ASN A 320 23.53 16.16 5.87
N THR A 321 23.54 16.23 4.54
CA THR A 321 22.61 17.01 3.71
C THR A 321 21.15 16.67 3.96
N PHE A 322 20.85 15.37 4.19
CA PHE A 322 19.50 14.88 4.47
C PHE A 322 19.24 14.57 5.95
N ARG A 323 20.23 14.79 6.83
CA ARG A 323 20.15 14.32 8.24
C ARG A 323 18.98 14.91 9.02
N HIS A 324 18.66 16.18 8.75
CA HIS A 324 17.51 16.85 9.34
C HIS A 324 16.18 16.29 8.83
N ASP A 325 16.13 15.92 7.54
CA ASP A 325 14.95 15.30 6.94
C ASP A 325 14.75 13.87 7.48
N ASP A 326 15.84 13.11 7.67
CA ASP A 326 15.82 11.77 8.26
C ASP A 326 15.38 11.77 9.74
N LEU A 327 15.72 12.82 10.48
CA LEU A 327 15.27 13.01 11.85
C LEU A 327 13.74 13.15 11.91
N GLU A 328 13.18 14.09 11.13
CA GLU A 328 11.73 14.30 11.06
C GLU A 328 11.01 13.06 10.51
N PHE A 329 11.62 12.36 9.54
CA PHE A 329 11.10 11.09 9.04
C PHE A 329 11.03 10.02 10.13
N THR A 330 12.07 9.90 10.95
CA THR A 330 12.12 8.96 12.07
C THR A 330 11.05 9.27 13.12
N PHE A 331 10.86 10.56 13.47
CA PHE A 331 9.79 10.98 14.38
C PHE A 331 8.40 10.72 13.80
N ALA A 332 8.20 11.01 12.52
CA ALA A 332 6.94 10.74 11.84
C ALA A 332 6.60 9.26 11.81
N ALA A 333 7.57 8.38 11.51
CA ALA A 333 7.36 6.94 11.50
C ALA A 333 6.90 6.41 12.88
N ARG A 334 7.49 6.94 13.96
CA ARG A 334 7.08 6.62 15.33
C ARG A 334 5.68 7.14 15.67
N ASP A 335 5.37 8.40 15.36
CA ASP A 335 4.06 9.02 15.60
C ASP A 335 2.93 8.22 14.90
N TRP A 336 3.11 7.87 13.62
CA TRP A 336 2.14 7.04 12.90
C TRP A 336 1.99 5.65 13.53
N SER A 337 3.09 5.01 13.91
CA SER A 337 3.09 3.70 14.55
C SER A 337 2.37 3.68 15.90
N GLU A 338 2.57 4.71 16.72
CA GLU A 338 1.90 4.88 18.01
C GLU A 338 0.38 5.05 17.81
N ARG A 339 -0.04 5.93 16.89
CA ARG A 339 -1.47 6.13 16.56
C ARG A 339 -2.14 4.83 16.12
N VAL A 340 -1.46 4.05 15.29
CA VAL A 340 -1.95 2.75 14.82
C VAL A 340 -2.03 1.74 15.95
N SER A 341 -1.01 1.69 16.81
CA SER A 341 -0.95 0.77 17.96
C SER A 341 -2.08 1.02 18.95
N PHE A 342 -2.36 2.29 19.26
CA PHE A 342 -3.48 2.69 20.13
C PHE A 342 -4.86 2.58 19.47
N GLY A 343 -4.92 2.36 18.15
CA GLY A 343 -6.18 2.34 17.41
C GLY A 343 -6.93 3.68 17.40
N ASN A 344 -6.20 4.79 17.54
CA ASN A 344 -6.79 6.12 17.63
C ASN A 344 -7.17 6.65 16.24
N MET A 345 -8.38 6.33 15.79
CA MET A 345 -8.92 6.78 14.50
C MET A 345 -8.99 8.30 14.37
N ASP A 346 -9.43 9.01 15.41
CA ASP A 346 -9.58 10.47 15.37
C ASP A 346 -8.22 11.18 15.34
N GLY A 347 -7.26 10.68 16.11
CA GLY A 347 -5.88 11.14 16.07
C GLY A 347 -5.24 10.88 14.71
N TYR A 348 -5.48 9.72 14.10
CA TYR A 348 -5.03 9.43 12.74
C TYR A 348 -5.62 10.42 11.73
N ARG A 349 -6.94 10.64 11.79
CA ARG A 349 -7.66 11.59 10.94
C ARG A 349 -7.11 12.99 11.04
N SER A 350 -7.05 13.55 12.25
CA SER A 350 -6.61 14.93 12.48
C SER A 350 -5.21 15.18 11.93
N LYS A 351 -4.28 14.24 12.16
CA LYS A 351 -2.92 14.31 11.60
C LYS A 351 -2.96 14.25 10.07
N PHE A 352 -3.64 13.26 9.49
CA PHE A 352 -3.71 13.09 8.04
C PHE A 352 -4.30 14.34 7.36
N GLU A 353 -5.43 14.84 7.85
CA GLU A 353 -6.12 16.01 7.29
C GLU A 353 -5.25 17.28 7.42
N SER A 354 -4.49 17.44 8.50
CA SER A 354 -3.55 18.56 8.65
C SER A 354 -2.45 18.54 7.57
N ILE A 355 -1.83 17.39 7.32
CA ILE A 355 -0.82 17.25 6.26
C ILE A 355 -1.46 17.34 4.87
N GLN A 356 -2.68 16.82 4.71
CA GLN A 356 -3.44 16.95 3.47
C GLN A 356 -3.72 18.42 3.14
N SER A 357 -4.11 19.23 4.12
CA SER A 357 -4.31 20.68 3.94
C SER A 357 -3.03 21.40 3.51
N TYR A 358 -1.87 21.00 4.04
CA TYR A 358 -0.57 21.55 3.64
C TYR A 358 -0.27 21.32 2.16
N PHE A 359 -0.56 20.13 1.63
CA PHE A 359 -0.31 19.79 0.22
C PHE A 359 -1.46 20.11 -0.74
N ALA A 360 -2.63 20.52 -0.23
CA ALA A 360 -3.84 20.76 -1.02
C ALA A 360 -3.65 21.59 -2.30
N PRO A 361 -2.87 22.69 -2.30
CA PRO A 361 -2.66 23.50 -3.50
C PRO A 361 -1.97 22.76 -4.67
N ARG A 362 -1.29 21.64 -4.38
CA ARG A 362 -0.43 20.92 -5.32
C ARG A 362 -1.03 19.60 -5.80
N PHE A 363 -2.13 19.15 -5.19
CA PHE A 363 -2.81 17.91 -5.60
C PHE A 363 -3.29 17.88 -7.05
N PRO A 364 -3.80 18.96 -7.68
CA PRO A 364 -4.29 18.88 -9.05
C PRO A 364 -3.19 18.45 -10.03
N GLU A 365 -2.02 19.07 -9.92
CA GLU A 365 -0.86 18.78 -10.77
C GLU A 365 -0.25 17.42 -10.46
N ALA A 366 -0.03 17.12 -9.17
CA ALA A 366 0.52 15.84 -8.74
C ALA A 366 -0.38 14.65 -9.11
N THR A 367 -1.71 14.83 -9.06
CA THR A 367 -2.66 13.78 -9.47
C THR A 367 -2.59 13.52 -10.97
N ARG A 368 -2.43 14.58 -11.79
CA ARG A 368 -2.30 14.45 -13.24
C ARG A 368 -1.02 13.66 -13.59
N ILE A 369 0.13 14.10 -13.09
CA ILE A 369 1.43 13.46 -13.36
C ILE A 369 1.47 12.04 -12.80
N GLY A 370 0.99 11.83 -11.56
CA GLY A 370 0.96 10.51 -10.94
C GLY A 370 0.07 9.50 -11.68
N ASN A 371 -1.03 9.95 -12.31
CA ASN A 371 -1.87 9.07 -13.14
C ASN A 371 -1.21 8.74 -14.48
N GLU A 372 -0.55 9.71 -15.12
CA GLU A 372 0.23 9.50 -16.35
C GLU A 372 1.38 8.50 -16.10
N MET A 373 2.10 8.64 -14.99
CA MET A 373 3.18 7.74 -14.58
C MET A 373 2.69 6.30 -14.43
N ILE A 374 1.64 6.07 -13.63
CA ILE A 374 1.11 4.72 -13.42
C ILE A 374 0.64 4.11 -14.73
N LYS A 375 -0.08 4.86 -15.55
CA LYS A 375 -0.57 4.37 -16.84
C LYS A 375 0.57 3.93 -17.75
N THR A 376 1.60 4.76 -17.90
CA THR A 376 2.76 4.43 -18.75
C THR A 376 3.51 3.20 -18.23
N ILE A 377 3.67 3.08 -16.91
CA ILE A 377 4.37 1.95 -16.30
C ILE A 377 3.55 0.67 -16.43
N GLU A 378 2.23 0.72 -16.20
CA GLU A 378 1.34 -0.42 -16.41
C GLU A 378 1.31 -0.89 -17.87
N GLU A 379 1.31 0.04 -18.83
CA GLU A 379 1.40 -0.29 -20.26
C GLU A 379 2.76 -0.91 -20.62
N SER A 380 3.86 -0.41 -20.07
CA SER A 380 5.20 -0.96 -20.27
C SER A 380 5.33 -2.38 -19.70
N LEU A 381 4.91 -2.58 -18.45
CA LEU A 381 4.90 -3.89 -17.79
C LEU A 381 3.95 -4.88 -18.49
N GLY A 382 2.82 -4.39 -19.01
CA GLY A 382 1.87 -5.19 -19.79
C GLY A 382 2.43 -5.65 -21.13
N LYS A 383 3.16 -4.78 -21.85
CA LYS A 383 3.83 -5.13 -23.12
C LYS A 383 4.94 -6.17 -22.93
N ARG A 384 5.71 -6.08 -21.84
CA ARG A 384 6.77 -7.06 -21.52
C ARG A 384 6.22 -8.46 -21.29
N LYS A 385 5.13 -8.59 -20.52
CA LYS A 385 4.44 -9.88 -20.31
C LYS A 385 3.85 -10.47 -21.60
N GLY A 386 3.51 -9.64 -22.59
CA GLY A 386 3.05 -10.09 -23.90
C GLY A 386 4.17 -10.64 -24.80
N ASN A 387 5.41 -10.16 -24.62
CA ASN A 387 6.57 -10.62 -25.38
C ASN A 387 7.23 -11.88 -24.82
N GLU A 388 7.13 -12.13 -23.51
CA GLU A 388 7.63 -13.39 -22.89
C GLU A 388 6.68 -14.58 -23.12
N GLY A 389 5.46 -14.33 -23.56
CA GLY A 389 4.43 -15.35 -23.83
C GLY A 389 4.28 -15.76 -25.29
N ASN A 390 5.24 -15.41 -26.15
CA ASN A 390 5.20 -15.68 -27.59
C ASN A 390 6.38 -16.54 -28.05
#